data_AF-A0AAP5M2V3-F1
#
_entry.id   AF-A0AAP5M2V3-F1
#
_cell.length_a   1.000
_cell.length_b   1.000
_cell.length_c   1.000
_cell.angle_alpha   90.00
_cell.angle_beta   90.00
_cell.angle_gamma   90.00
#
_symmetry.space_group_name_H-M   'P 1'
#
loop_
_entity.id
_entity.type
_entity.pdbx_description
1 polymer ?
#
loop_
_entity_poly.entity_id
_entity_poly.type
_entity_poly.pdbx_seq_one_letter_code
_entity_poly.pdbx_strand_id
1 'polypeptide(L)'
;MLTEEEFDQWCSQKRLAQNTRALIAQIRQVPPSRRVQGNYGNVCGNYCSEKMGQTIQFESHRGELAHIIDQLEHNREVLEYYDQPPPIELNYFSKSARQVRTSHTPDFFVIEINWAGWEEFKPISELRLKAQQQPNRYVQDEKGNWFCPPGQEYAKKYGLNYRVRTDLEQNTIRLRN
;
A
#
# COMPACT_ATOMS: atom_id res chain seq x y z
N MET A 1 5.32 -15.42 -7.48
CA MET A 1 5.06 -15.34 -6.03
C MET A 1 6.04 -16.25 -5.33
N LEU A 2 6.46 -15.93 -4.10
CA LEU A 2 7.36 -16.80 -3.33
C LEU A 2 6.62 -18.08 -2.95
N THR A 3 7.32 -19.21 -3.03
CA THR A 3 6.89 -20.44 -2.38
C THR A 3 6.90 -20.29 -0.85
N GLU A 4 6.32 -21.24 -0.11
CA GLU A 4 6.38 -21.24 1.35
C GLU A 4 7.83 -21.29 1.86
N GLU A 5 8.66 -22.11 1.23
CA GLU A 5 10.09 -22.24 1.57
C GLU A 5 10.87 -20.94 1.32
N GLU A 6 10.65 -20.29 0.17
CA GLU A 6 11.29 -19.00 -0.16
C GLU A 6 10.84 -17.89 0.79
N PHE A 7 9.56 -17.89 1.20
CA PHE A 7 9.05 -16.94 2.17
C PHE A 7 9.67 -17.15 3.57
N ASP A 8 9.82 -18.39 4.02
CA ASP A 8 10.46 -18.70 5.30
C ASP A 8 11.94 -18.32 5.30
N GLN A 9 12.63 -18.56 4.19
CA GLN A 9 14.01 -18.11 4.00
C GLN A 9 14.10 -16.59 4.02
N TRP A 10 13.23 -15.88 3.30
CA TRP A 10 13.18 -14.42 3.30
C TRP A 10 12.91 -13.86 4.71
N CYS A 11 11.92 -14.40 5.43
CA CYS A 11 11.62 -14.02 6.80
C CYS A 11 12.82 -14.21 7.74
N SER A 12 13.57 -15.29 7.54
CA SER A 12 14.75 -15.63 8.33
C SER A 12 15.94 -14.71 8.02
N GLN A 13 16.19 -14.43 6.74
CA GLN A 13 17.20 -13.47 6.28
C GLN A 13 16.94 -12.06 6.83
N LYS A 14 15.66 -11.64 6.86
CA LYS A 14 15.23 -10.36 7.44
C LYS A 14 15.15 -10.35 8.97
N ARG A 15 15.35 -11.50 9.61
CA ARG A 15 15.24 -11.67 11.08
C ARG A 15 13.89 -11.16 11.61
N LEU A 16 12.81 -11.40 10.88
CA LEU A 16 11.48 -10.95 11.27
C LEU A 16 11.03 -11.69 12.54
N ALA A 17 10.40 -10.94 13.45
CA ALA A 17 9.78 -11.48 14.65
C ALA A 17 8.60 -12.39 14.28
N GLN A 18 8.29 -13.37 15.14
CA GLN A 18 7.27 -14.38 14.86
C GLN A 18 5.89 -13.79 14.61
N ASN A 19 5.52 -12.74 15.34
CA ASN A 19 4.26 -12.02 15.15
C ASN A 19 4.19 -11.35 13.76
N THR A 20 5.30 -10.78 13.28
CA THR A 20 5.40 -10.20 11.93
C THR A 20 5.27 -11.27 10.86
N ARG A 21 5.93 -12.42 11.02
CA ARG A 21 5.83 -13.55 10.09
C ARG A 21 4.40 -14.04 9.97
N ALA A 22 3.73 -14.25 11.10
CA ALA A 22 2.33 -14.67 11.15
C ALA A 22 1.39 -13.65 10.48
N LEU A 23 1.61 -12.36 10.72
CA LEU A 23 0.83 -11.29 10.07
C LEU A 23 1.00 -11.32 8.55
N ILE A 24 2.23 -11.42 8.06
CA ILE A 24 2.47 -11.46 6.61
C ILE A 24 1.87 -12.74 6.01
N ALA A 25 2.08 -13.90 6.64
CA ALA A 25 1.48 -15.17 6.19
C ALA A 25 -0.05 -15.08 6.11
N GLN A 26 -0.70 -14.43 7.08
CA GLN A 26 -2.13 -14.17 7.03
C GLN A 26 -2.50 -13.27 5.83
N ILE A 27 -1.80 -12.17 5.60
CA ILE A 27 -2.05 -11.28 4.45
C ILE A 27 -1.92 -12.05 3.12
N ARG A 28 -0.91 -12.93 3.01
CA ARG A 28 -0.68 -13.75 1.81
C ARG A 28 -1.82 -14.73 1.50
N GLN A 29 -2.61 -15.12 2.50
CA GLN A 29 -3.68 -16.12 2.38
C GLN A 29 -5.09 -15.51 2.30
N VAL A 30 -5.26 -14.27 2.77
CA VAL A 30 -6.58 -13.63 2.88
C VAL A 30 -6.95 -12.95 1.56
N PRO A 31 -8.18 -13.13 1.05
CA PRO A 31 -8.65 -12.39 -0.13
C PRO A 31 -8.80 -10.89 0.18
N PRO A 32 -8.86 -10.02 -0.86
CA PRO A 32 -9.01 -8.57 -0.68
C PRO A 32 -10.16 -8.21 0.28
N SER A 33 -9.88 -7.31 1.23
CA SER A 33 -10.79 -7.00 2.35
C SER A 33 -12.07 -6.28 1.92
N ARG A 34 -12.05 -5.67 0.74
CA ARG A 34 -13.22 -5.03 0.14
C ARG A 34 -13.28 -5.51 -1.31
N ARG A 35 -14.49 -5.77 -1.81
CA ARG A 35 -14.70 -5.94 -3.25
C ARG A 35 -14.89 -4.56 -3.83
N VAL A 36 -14.08 -4.24 -4.83
CA VAL A 36 -14.26 -3.01 -5.60
C VAL A 36 -15.64 -3.03 -6.27
N GLN A 37 -16.46 -2.01 -6.01
CA GLN A 37 -17.75 -1.81 -6.68
C GLN A 37 -17.67 -0.60 -7.59
N GLY A 38 -18.06 -0.76 -8.86
CA GLY A 38 -18.10 0.33 -9.84
C GLY A 38 -19.11 1.39 -9.45
N ASN A 39 -18.63 2.56 -9.01
CA ASN A 39 -19.44 3.75 -8.81
C ASN A 39 -19.33 4.68 -10.03
N TYR A 40 -20.38 5.47 -10.31
CA TYR A 40 -20.40 6.43 -11.41
C TYR A 40 -19.21 7.41 -11.30
N GLY A 41 -18.26 7.31 -12.25
CA GLY A 41 -17.01 8.10 -12.28
C GLY A 41 -15.73 7.29 -12.03
N ASN A 42 -15.81 6.08 -11.45
CA ASN A 42 -14.68 5.20 -11.21
C ASN A 42 -14.80 3.93 -12.06
N VAL A 43 -13.81 3.64 -12.92
CA VAL A 43 -13.67 2.33 -13.56
C VAL A 43 -13.11 1.38 -12.52
N CYS A 44 -13.67 0.20 -12.38
CA CYS A 44 -13.14 -0.81 -11.48
C CYS A 44 -12.73 -1.99 -12.34
N GLY A 45 -11.59 -2.61 -12.05
CA GLY A 45 -11.05 -3.62 -12.93
C GLY A 45 -10.17 -4.63 -12.22
N ASN A 46 -9.71 -5.55 -13.05
CA ASN A 46 -8.93 -6.71 -12.69
C ASN A 46 -7.65 -6.68 -13.54
N TYR A 47 -6.49 -6.80 -12.90
CA TYR A 47 -5.21 -6.93 -13.56
C TYR A 47 -4.69 -8.36 -13.40
N CYS A 48 -4.46 -9.06 -14.51
CA CYS A 48 -3.86 -10.40 -14.49
C CYS A 48 -2.36 -10.26 -14.22
N SER A 49 -1.93 -10.45 -12.98
CA SER A 49 -0.52 -10.35 -12.60
C SER A 49 0.22 -11.65 -12.93
N GLU A 50 1.26 -11.55 -13.75
CA GLU A 50 2.17 -12.66 -14.01
C GLU A 50 3.04 -12.92 -12.79
N LYS A 51 3.48 -11.84 -12.10
CA LYS A 51 4.28 -11.95 -10.86
C LYS A 51 3.54 -12.70 -9.76
N MET A 52 2.27 -12.39 -9.56
CA MET A 52 1.46 -13.00 -8.50
C MET A 52 0.79 -14.31 -8.96
N GLY A 53 0.69 -14.56 -10.26
CA GLY A 53 -0.02 -15.72 -10.81
C GLY A 53 -1.53 -15.68 -10.57
N GLN A 54 -2.08 -14.49 -10.26
CA GLN A 54 -3.48 -14.29 -9.94
C GLN A 54 -3.97 -12.91 -10.41
N THR A 55 -5.28 -12.72 -10.35
CA THR A 55 -5.91 -11.45 -10.66
C THR A 55 -5.91 -10.53 -9.45
N ILE A 56 -5.42 -9.31 -9.62
CA ILE A 56 -5.38 -8.24 -8.61
C ILE A 56 -6.47 -7.22 -8.92
N GLN A 57 -7.25 -6.78 -7.94
CA GLN A 57 -8.29 -5.77 -8.14
C GLN A 57 -7.68 -4.37 -8.11
N PHE A 58 -8.29 -3.44 -8.83
CA PHE A 58 -7.96 -2.01 -8.74
C PHE A 58 -9.21 -1.13 -8.82
N GLU A 59 -9.20 -0.01 -8.08
CA GLU A 59 -10.22 1.03 -8.21
C GLU A 59 -9.63 2.17 -9.05
N SER A 60 -10.18 2.45 -10.23
CA SER A 60 -9.58 3.48 -11.09
C SER A 60 -9.81 4.88 -10.50
N HIS A 61 -8.77 5.38 -9.85
CA HIS A 61 -8.13 6.58 -10.36
C HIS A 61 -7.06 6.11 -11.35
N ARG A 62 -6.92 6.74 -12.52
CA ARG A 62 -5.96 6.32 -13.58
C ARG A 62 -4.54 6.04 -13.06
N GLY A 63 -4.19 6.60 -11.90
CA GLY A 63 -2.95 6.33 -11.20
C GLY A 63 -2.83 4.93 -10.56
N GLU A 64 -3.87 4.30 -10.02
CA GLU A 64 -3.68 3.02 -9.31
C GLU A 64 -3.23 1.89 -10.24
N LEU A 65 -3.86 1.75 -11.42
CA LEU A 65 -3.44 0.75 -12.41
C LEU A 65 -2.03 1.04 -12.94
N ALA A 66 -1.71 2.30 -13.20
CA ALA A 66 -0.37 2.71 -13.63
C ALA A 66 0.68 2.35 -12.58
N HIS A 67 0.35 2.57 -11.30
CA HIS A 67 1.19 2.23 -10.16
C HIS A 67 1.41 0.72 -10.05
N ILE A 68 0.35 -0.08 -10.19
CA ILE A 68 0.46 -1.55 -10.23
C ILE A 68 1.45 -1.96 -11.33
N ILE A 69 1.29 -1.46 -12.55
CA ILE A 69 2.12 -1.86 -13.69
C ILE A 69 3.58 -1.40 -13.52
N ASP A 70 3.81 -0.13 -13.21
CA ASP A 70 5.15 0.47 -13.22
C ASP A 70 5.96 0.18 -11.96
N GLN A 71 5.32 0.18 -10.80
CA GLN A 71 6.02 0.15 -9.50
C GLN A 71 5.93 -1.20 -8.80
N LEU A 72 4.92 -2.02 -9.12
CA LEU A 72 4.71 -3.33 -8.49
C LEU A 72 5.05 -4.49 -9.44
N GLU A 73 4.31 -4.64 -10.53
CA GLU A 73 4.40 -5.81 -11.41
C GLU A 73 5.77 -5.92 -12.10
N HIS A 74 6.25 -4.85 -12.73
CA HIS A 74 7.50 -4.89 -13.48
C HIS A 74 8.73 -4.52 -12.65
N ASN A 75 8.54 -4.17 -11.37
CA ASN A 75 9.64 -3.90 -10.47
C ASN A 75 10.27 -5.22 -10.01
N ARG A 76 11.58 -5.37 -10.24
CA ARG A 76 12.34 -6.57 -9.88
C ARG A 76 12.58 -6.70 -8.37
N GLU A 77 12.57 -5.58 -7.65
CA GLU A 77 12.70 -5.59 -6.20
C GLU A 77 11.43 -6.08 -5.51
N VAL A 78 10.27 -5.99 -6.17
CA VAL A 78 8.98 -6.48 -5.65
C VAL A 78 8.89 -7.99 -5.88
N LEU A 79 8.73 -8.74 -4.79
CA LEU A 79 8.55 -10.18 -4.79
C LEU A 79 7.06 -10.54 -4.81
N GLU A 80 6.27 -9.84 -4.00
CA GLU A 80 4.81 -10.04 -3.89
C GLU A 80 4.10 -8.72 -3.59
N TYR A 81 2.84 -8.62 -3.99
CA TYR A 81 1.97 -7.52 -3.61
C TYR A 81 0.50 -7.96 -3.54
N TYR A 82 -0.23 -7.42 -2.58
CA TYR A 82 -1.61 -7.80 -2.25
C TYR A 82 -2.47 -6.56 -2.19
N ASP A 83 -3.54 -6.53 -2.99
CA ASP A 83 -4.51 -5.43 -3.01
C ASP A 83 -5.43 -5.47 -1.78
N GLN A 84 -5.76 -4.28 -1.27
CA GLN A 84 -6.70 -4.07 -0.19
C GLN A 84 -6.51 -5.03 1.00
N PRO A 85 -5.30 -5.07 1.61
CA PRO A 85 -5.00 -5.93 2.75
C PRO A 85 -5.93 -5.65 3.95
N PRO A 86 -5.96 -6.52 4.96
CA PRO A 86 -6.74 -6.32 6.18
C PRO A 86 -6.64 -4.88 6.72
N PRO A 87 -7.77 -4.23 7.08
CA PRO A 87 -7.75 -2.86 7.55
C PRO A 87 -6.89 -2.70 8.81
N ILE A 88 -6.21 -1.56 8.90
CA ILE A 88 -5.37 -1.17 10.03
C ILE A 88 -6.06 -0.04 10.81
N GLU A 89 -5.84 0.00 12.12
CA GLU A 89 -6.33 1.09 12.97
C GLU A 89 -5.33 2.25 12.96
N LEU A 90 -5.76 3.40 12.44
CA LEU A 90 -5.02 4.65 12.53
C LEU A 90 -5.48 5.45 13.76
N ASN A 91 -4.52 5.90 14.57
CA ASN A 91 -4.76 6.78 15.71
C ASN A 91 -3.93 8.06 15.54
N TYR A 92 -4.59 9.21 15.51
CA TYR A 92 -3.92 10.52 15.37
C TYR A 92 -4.80 11.64 15.90
N PHE A 93 -4.25 12.85 16.04
CA PHE A 93 -5.04 14.03 16.41
C PHE A 93 -5.59 14.73 15.18
N SER A 94 -6.86 15.16 15.22
CA SER A 94 -7.43 16.01 14.19
C SER A 94 -6.75 17.39 14.15
N LYS A 95 -7.08 18.19 13.13
CA LYS A 95 -6.70 19.62 13.07
C LYS A 95 -7.17 20.42 14.30
N SER A 96 -8.26 19.99 14.95
CA SER A 96 -8.81 20.60 16.17
C SER A 96 -8.31 19.95 17.46
N ALA A 97 -7.20 19.21 17.39
CA ALA A 97 -6.57 18.50 18.52
C ALA A 97 -7.46 17.46 19.21
N ARG A 98 -8.50 16.95 18.53
CA ARG A 98 -9.32 15.84 19.02
C ARG A 98 -8.68 14.52 18.63
N GLN A 99 -8.71 13.52 19.50
CA GLN A 99 -8.25 12.18 19.16
C GLN A 99 -9.18 11.56 18.12
N VAL A 100 -8.59 11.04 17.04
CA VAL A 100 -9.28 10.33 15.95
C VAL A 100 -8.76 8.91 15.92
N ARG A 101 -9.71 7.96 15.90
CA ARG A 101 -9.46 6.55 15.65
C ARG A 101 -10.29 6.13 14.44
N THR A 102 -9.64 5.62 13.40
CA THR A 102 -10.32 5.20 12.17
C THR A 102 -9.77 3.88 11.66
N SER A 103 -10.67 3.04 11.16
CA SER A 103 -10.27 1.90 10.32
C SER A 103 -9.85 2.43 8.96
N HIS A 104 -8.72 1.95 8.46
CA HIS A 104 -8.13 2.34 7.19
C HIS A 104 -7.69 1.10 6.43
N THR A 105 -8.09 1.00 5.16
CA THR A 105 -7.61 -0.06 4.26
C THR A 105 -6.56 0.56 3.36
N PRO A 106 -5.27 0.21 3.50
CA PRO A 106 -4.26 0.60 2.54
C PRO A 106 -4.56 0.03 1.16
N ASP A 107 -4.00 0.63 0.12
CA ASP A 107 -4.26 0.19 -1.25
C ASP A 107 -3.53 -1.13 -1.53
N PHE A 108 -2.29 -1.27 -1.02
CA PHE A 108 -1.50 -2.50 -1.14
C PHE A 108 -0.76 -2.88 0.14
N PHE A 109 -0.44 -4.17 0.26
CA PHE A 109 0.68 -4.67 1.05
C PHE A 109 1.75 -5.21 0.10
N VAL A 110 3.00 -4.78 0.24
CA VAL A 110 4.08 -5.13 -0.69
C VAL A 110 5.23 -5.80 0.05
N ILE A 111 5.77 -6.86 -0.54
CA ILE A 111 6.98 -7.56 -0.11
C ILE A 111 8.04 -7.35 -1.18
N GLU A 112 9.13 -6.71 -0.80
CA GLU A 112 10.30 -6.46 -1.61
C GLU A 112 11.51 -7.25 -1.08
N ILE A 113 12.59 -7.30 -1.88
CA ILE A 113 13.86 -7.92 -1.47
C ILE A 113 14.34 -7.37 -0.13
N ASN A 114 14.21 -6.05 0.12
CA ASN A 114 14.73 -5.40 1.33
C ASN A 114 13.69 -4.59 2.12
N TRP A 115 12.41 -4.70 1.78
CA TRP A 115 11.36 -3.91 2.38
C TRP A 115 10.06 -4.71 2.44
N ALA A 116 9.26 -4.49 3.46
CA ALA A 116 7.88 -4.97 3.48
C ALA A 116 7.01 -4.03 4.28
N GLY A 117 5.75 -3.92 3.88
CA GLY A 117 4.84 -2.98 4.50
C GLY A 117 3.63 -2.61 3.67
N TRP A 118 2.89 -1.66 4.19
CA TRP A 118 1.70 -1.12 3.55
C TRP A 118 2.06 0.05 2.65
N GLU A 119 1.33 0.14 1.55
CA GLU A 119 1.45 1.20 0.57
C GLU A 119 0.08 1.81 0.29
N GLU A 120 0.05 3.14 0.24
CA GLU A 120 -1.13 3.91 -0.11
C GLU A 120 -0.81 4.80 -1.29
N PHE A 121 -1.56 4.65 -2.38
CA PHE A 121 -1.47 5.50 -3.55
C PHE A 121 -2.46 6.65 -3.45
N LYS A 122 -2.00 7.89 -3.66
CA LYS A 122 -2.86 9.07 -3.72
C LYS A 122 -2.37 10.06 -4.80
N PRO A 123 -3.26 10.56 -5.67
CA PRO A 123 -2.91 11.68 -6.55
C PRO A 123 -2.43 12.89 -5.73
N ILE A 124 -1.40 13.59 -6.22
CA ILE A 124 -0.78 14.71 -5.50
C ILE A 124 -1.78 15.84 -5.23
N SER A 125 -2.72 16.05 -6.14
CA SER A 125 -3.79 17.05 -6.00
C SER A 125 -4.70 16.75 -4.80
N GLU A 126 -5.12 15.50 -4.64
CA GLU A 126 -5.91 15.06 -3.50
C GLU A 126 -5.12 15.08 -2.21
N LEU A 127 -3.86 14.66 -2.25
CA LEU A 127 -3.00 14.55 -1.08
C LEU A 127 -2.77 15.93 -0.44
N ARG A 128 -2.57 16.97 -1.26
CA ARG A 128 -2.48 18.37 -0.80
C ARG A 128 -3.75 18.84 -0.10
N LEU A 129 -4.93 18.53 -0.65
CA LEU A 129 -6.21 18.88 -0.02
C LEU A 129 -6.40 18.13 1.31
N LYS A 130 -6.08 16.84 1.33
CA LYS A 130 -6.18 16.00 2.54
C LYS A 130 -5.22 16.46 3.63
N ALA A 131 -4.00 16.89 3.30
CA ALA A 131 -3.06 17.42 4.27
C ALA A 131 -3.58 18.69 4.97
N GLN A 132 -4.33 19.54 4.27
CA GLN A 132 -4.95 20.73 4.89
C GLN A 132 -6.09 20.38 5.86
N GLN A 133 -6.80 19.28 5.60
CA GLN A 133 -7.94 18.80 6.38
C GLN A 133 -7.51 17.90 7.54
N GLN A 134 -6.49 17.07 7.31
CA GLN A 134 -5.99 16.02 8.20
C GLN A 134 -4.45 16.12 8.31
N PRO A 135 -3.91 17.23 8.85
CA PRO A 135 -2.47 17.54 8.82
C PRO A 135 -1.62 16.55 9.61
N ASN A 136 -2.19 15.84 10.58
CA ASN A 136 -1.48 14.79 11.33
C ASN A 136 -1.62 13.40 10.70
N ARG A 137 -2.41 13.28 9.62
CA ARG A 137 -2.51 12.04 8.85
C ARG A 137 -1.63 12.07 7.60
N TYR A 138 -1.58 13.19 6.89
CA TYR A 138 -0.73 13.35 5.72
C TYR A 138 0.21 14.52 5.91
N VAL A 139 1.52 14.22 5.91
CA VAL A 139 2.58 15.20 6.13
C VAL A 139 3.53 15.18 4.94
N GLN A 140 3.93 16.36 4.48
CA GLN A 140 5.00 16.51 3.50
C GLN A 140 6.26 16.98 4.22
N ASP A 141 7.41 16.37 3.94
CA ASP A 141 8.70 16.91 4.40
C ASP A 141 9.19 18.05 3.51
N GLU A 142 10.30 18.68 3.94
CA GLU A 142 10.96 19.77 3.20
C GLU A 142 11.47 19.35 1.82
N LYS A 143 11.69 18.05 1.59
CA LYS A 143 12.14 17.48 0.32
C LYS A 143 10.98 17.13 -0.62
N GLY A 144 9.74 17.30 -0.15
CA GLY A 144 8.54 17.04 -0.91
C GLY A 144 8.00 15.60 -0.78
N ASN A 145 8.61 14.75 0.05
CA ASN A 145 8.15 13.38 0.28
C ASN A 145 6.91 13.37 1.16
N TRP A 146 6.00 12.45 0.89
CA TRP A 146 4.75 12.31 1.62
C TRP A 146 4.75 11.14 2.59
N PHE A 147 4.20 11.36 3.76
CA PHE A 147 4.14 10.39 4.84
C PHE A 147 2.74 10.30 5.43
N CYS A 148 2.45 9.12 5.97
CA CYS A 148 1.31 8.89 6.83
C CYS A 148 1.83 8.50 8.23
N PRO A 149 2.07 9.47 9.14
CA PRO A 149 2.59 9.19 10.47
C PRO A 149 1.81 8.10 11.24
N PRO A 150 0.46 8.12 11.30
CA PRO A 150 -0.25 7.05 12.02
C PRO A 150 -0.12 5.68 11.33
N GLY A 151 0.05 5.64 10.01
CA GLY A 151 0.32 4.40 9.28
C GLY A 151 1.70 3.85 9.60
N GLN A 152 2.71 4.72 9.68
CA GLN A 152 4.07 4.35 10.08
C GLN A 152 4.12 3.88 11.54
N GLU A 153 3.42 4.54 12.44
CA GLU A 153 3.30 4.12 13.84
C GLU A 153 2.64 2.74 13.96
N TYR A 154 1.61 2.46 13.16
CA TYR A 154 1.01 1.13 13.09
C TYR A 154 2.02 0.09 12.60
N ALA A 155 2.69 0.35 11.47
CA ALA A 155 3.61 -0.60 10.85
C ALA A 155 4.83 -0.91 11.72
N LYS A 156 5.34 0.09 12.44
CA LYS A 156 6.49 -0.04 13.36
C LYS A 156 6.26 -1.06 14.47
N LYS A 157 5.01 -1.28 14.90
CA LYS A 157 4.66 -2.32 15.90
C LYS A 157 5.04 -3.74 15.44
N TYR A 158 5.14 -3.95 14.14
CA TYR A 158 5.51 -5.21 13.51
C TYR A 158 6.91 -5.16 12.88
N GLY A 159 7.69 -4.10 13.10
CA GLY A 159 8.95 -3.90 12.40
C GLY A 159 8.81 -3.79 10.88
N LEU A 160 7.62 -3.39 10.40
CA LEU A 160 7.29 -3.18 8.99
C LEU A 160 7.20 -1.69 8.68
N ASN A 161 6.95 -1.37 7.42
CA ASN A 161 6.95 -0.01 6.91
C ASN A 161 5.57 0.44 6.42
N TYR A 162 5.41 1.74 6.26
CA TYR A 162 4.25 2.35 5.61
C TYR A 162 4.76 3.47 4.70
N ARG A 163 4.34 3.48 3.43
CA ARG A 163 4.69 4.54 2.48
C ARG A 163 3.48 5.06 1.72
N VAL A 164 3.53 6.33 1.38
CA VAL A 164 2.56 6.98 0.49
C VAL A 164 3.23 7.16 -0.87
N ARG A 165 2.53 6.75 -1.92
CA ARG A 165 2.94 6.87 -3.32
C ARG A 165 2.05 7.86 -4.04
N THR A 166 2.62 8.58 -4.99
CA THR A 166 1.90 9.60 -5.76
C THR A 166 2.01 9.39 -7.26
N ASP A 167 1.11 10.04 -8.00
CA ASP A 167 1.13 10.09 -9.46
C ASP A 167 2.38 10.79 -10.04
N LEU A 168 3.17 11.49 -9.22
CA LEU A 168 4.48 12.04 -9.62
C LEU A 168 5.52 10.95 -9.89
N GLU A 169 5.33 9.75 -9.35
CA GLU A 169 6.27 8.62 -9.48
C GLU A 169 5.97 7.77 -10.73
N GLN A 170 4.96 8.15 -11.51
CA GLN A 170 4.48 7.38 -12.67
C GLN A 170 5.17 7.81 -13.96
N ASN A 171 5.53 6.82 -14.78
CA ASN A 171 6.10 7.10 -16.09
C ASN A 171 4.96 7.32 -17.11
N THR A 172 4.70 8.57 -17.44
CA THR A 172 3.60 8.99 -18.34
C THR A 172 3.64 8.36 -19.75
N ILE A 173 4.76 7.77 -20.17
CA ILE A 173 4.92 7.16 -21.50
C ILE A 173 4.16 5.82 -21.61
N ARG A 174 4.03 5.05 -20.52
CA ARG A 174 3.36 3.73 -20.54
C ARG A 174 1.85 3.79 -20.42
N LEU A 175 1.30 4.90 -19.94
CA LEU A 175 -0.14 5.11 -19.79
C LEU A 175 -0.91 5.35 -21.11
N ARG A 176 -0.21 5.37 -22.25
CA ARG A 176 -0.76 5.73 -23.57
C ARG A 176 -0.77 4.57 -24.59
N ASN A 177 -0.23 3.41 -24.25
CA ASN A 177 -0.15 2.26 -25.15
C ASN A 177 -1.08 1.13 -24.69
#